data_AF-A0A7Y5IRS5-F1
#
_entry.id   AF-A0A7Y5IRS5-F1
#
_cell.length_a   1.000
_cell.length_b   1.000
_cell.length_c   1.000
_cell.angle_alpha   90.00
_cell.angle_beta   90.00
_cell.angle_gamma   90.00
#
_symmetry.space_group_name_H-M   'P 1'
#
loop_
_entity.id
_entity.type
_entity.pdbx_description
1 polymer ?
#
loop_
_entity_poly.entity_id
_entity_poly.type
_entity_poly.pdbx_seq_one_letter_code
_entity_poly.pdbx_strand_id
1 'polypeptide(L)'
;FWPDGQPLNMILDDGGDLTLVVHDKNPELLRGIRGITEETTTGVHRLYEMERNGTLGCPAINVNDSVTKSKFDNLYGCRESLIDGIKRATDVMIAGKLAVVCGYGDVGKGCAQSLRNFGARVVVTEIDPICALQAAMEGYRVLRLEDVVSEADIFVTTTGCRDVIRREHLDAMRDQAIVCNIGHFDIEIQVGTLYNDPNLKKVNIKPQVDQFVWPNGKRVTVLAEGRLVNLGCATGHPSFVMSNSFTNQVLAQIELWNHAEKYDKKVYVLPKKLDEKVARLHLDRIGARLTTLTKDQAEYLSVPVEGPYKPEYYRY
;
A
#
# COMPACT_ATOMS: atom_id res chain seq x y z
N PHE A 1 -25.62 16.63 0.10
CA PHE A 1 -26.43 16.99 1.28
C PHE A 1 -27.07 15.73 1.84
N TRP A 2 -27.16 15.63 3.16
CA TRP A 2 -27.84 14.56 3.87
C TRP A 2 -29.37 14.74 3.81
N PRO A 3 -30.18 13.73 4.17
CA PRO A 3 -31.64 13.83 4.11
C PRO A 3 -32.26 14.98 4.93
N ASP A 4 -31.54 15.49 5.93
CA ASP A 4 -31.92 16.65 6.74
C ASP A 4 -31.53 18.01 6.11
N GLY A 5 -30.98 17.99 4.89
CA GLY A 5 -30.53 19.18 4.16
C GLY A 5 -29.17 19.71 4.58
N GLN A 6 -28.46 19.06 5.52
CA GLN A 6 -27.13 19.49 5.95
C GLN A 6 -26.03 19.01 5.00
N PRO A 7 -24.94 19.78 4.80
CA PRO A 7 -23.77 19.31 4.04
C PRO A 7 -22.96 18.29 4.85
N LEU A 8 -21.99 17.61 4.20
CA LEU A 8 -20.99 16.84 4.94
C LEU A 8 -20.13 17.74 5.82
N ASN A 9 -19.65 17.21 6.94
CA ASN A 9 -18.88 17.95 7.94
C ASN A 9 -17.60 17.23 8.38
N MET A 10 -17.34 16.03 7.84
CA MET A 10 -16.12 15.24 8.00
C MET A 10 -15.87 14.50 6.69
N ILE A 11 -14.60 14.23 6.39
CA ILE A 11 -14.19 13.35 5.30
C ILE A 11 -13.33 12.22 5.89
N LEU A 12 -13.69 10.98 5.57
CA LEU A 12 -12.86 9.78 5.73
C LEU A 12 -12.58 9.29 4.30
N ASP A 13 -11.32 9.26 3.91
CA ASP A 13 -10.91 9.03 2.52
C ASP A 13 -9.83 7.95 2.42
N ASP A 14 -9.83 7.29 1.26
CA ASP A 14 -8.89 6.26 0.83
C ASP A 14 -8.57 6.55 -0.65
N GLY A 15 -7.37 7.09 -0.89
CA GLY A 15 -6.89 7.47 -2.22
C GLY A 15 -7.01 8.96 -2.52
N GLY A 16 -7.78 9.71 -1.74
CA GLY A 16 -7.93 11.16 -1.87
C GLY A 16 -8.96 11.61 -2.92
N ASP A 17 -9.72 10.70 -3.51
CA ASP A 17 -10.65 11.03 -4.60
C ASP A 17 -11.85 11.84 -4.08
N LEU A 18 -12.41 11.51 -2.92
CA LEU A 18 -13.49 12.31 -2.32
C LEU A 18 -12.98 13.71 -1.95
N THR A 19 -11.77 13.78 -1.39
CA THR A 19 -11.11 15.03 -1.06
C THR A 19 -10.93 15.91 -2.30
N LEU A 20 -10.46 15.34 -3.42
CA LEU A 20 -10.33 16.06 -4.69
C LEU A 20 -11.68 16.54 -5.22
N VAL A 21 -12.71 15.68 -5.21
CA VAL A 21 -14.06 16.07 -5.65
C VAL A 21 -14.58 17.26 -4.84
N VAL A 22 -14.39 17.26 -3.52
CA VAL A 22 -14.82 18.37 -2.67
C VAL A 22 -14.01 19.63 -2.94
N HIS A 23 -12.68 19.54 -3.08
CA HIS A 23 -11.84 20.72 -3.31
C HIS A 23 -12.05 21.33 -4.71
N ASP A 24 -12.22 20.51 -5.74
CA ASP A 24 -12.24 20.97 -7.13
C ASP A 24 -13.65 21.30 -7.61
N LYS A 25 -14.66 20.51 -7.20
CA LYS A 25 -16.03 20.63 -7.73
C LYS A 25 -17.01 21.24 -6.74
N ASN A 26 -16.74 21.14 -5.45
CA ASN A 26 -17.64 21.63 -4.39
C ASN A 26 -16.93 22.41 -3.27
N PRO A 27 -16.05 23.40 -3.60
CA PRO A 27 -15.24 24.09 -2.62
C PRO A 27 -16.06 24.85 -1.57
N GLU A 28 -17.32 25.19 -1.87
CA GLU A 28 -18.26 25.79 -0.93
C GLU A 28 -18.53 24.91 0.31
N LEU A 29 -18.41 23.59 0.18
CA LEU A 29 -18.63 22.64 1.27
C LEU A 29 -17.48 22.64 2.29
N LEU A 30 -16.26 23.04 1.89
CA LEU A 30 -15.08 23.02 2.75
C LEU A 30 -15.25 23.85 4.02
N ARG A 31 -16.06 24.91 3.98
CA ARG A 31 -16.32 25.77 5.16
C ARG A 31 -17.01 25.01 6.30
N GLY A 32 -17.78 23.97 5.99
CA GLY A 32 -18.50 23.15 6.98
C GLY A 32 -17.74 21.90 7.42
N ILE A 33 -16.62 21.57 6.79
CA ILE A 33 -15.86 20.34 7.05
C ILE A 33 -14.83 20.60 8.13
N ARG A 34 -14.91 19.84 9.22
CA ARG A 34 -14.01 19.95 10.38
C ARG A 34 -12.64 19.34 10.13
N GLY A 35 -12.54 18.35 9.24
CA GLY A 35 -11.26 17.81 8.81
C GLY A 35 -11.38 16.57 7.93
N ILE A 36 -10.21 16.11 7.46
CA ILE A 36 -10.03 14.96 6.57
C ILE A 36 -9.16 13.92 7.28
N THR A 37 -9.50 12.64 7.17
CA THR A 37 -8.60 11.53 7.52
C THR A 37 -8.33 10.69 6.28
N GLU A 38 -7.05 10.46 5.98
CA GLU A 38 -6.62 9.79 4.75
C GLU A 38 -5.62 8.69 5.08
N GLU A 39 -5.87 7.47 4.57
CA GLU A 39 -5.06 6.30 4.91
C GLU A 39 -4.12 5.81 3.81
N THR A 40 -4.13 6.34 2.60
CA THR A 40 -3.23 5.86 1.54
C THR A 40 -2.04 6.77 1.32
N THR A 41 -0.92 6.18 0.89
CA THR A 41 0.27 6.93 0.48
C THR A 41 -0.04 7.97 -0.60
N THR A 42 -0.87 7.61 -1.59
CA THR A 42 -1.24 8.55 -2.67
C THR A 42 -2.11 9.69 -2.18
N GLY A 43 -3.18 9.39 -1.43
CA GLY A 43 -4.04 10.44 -0.89
C GLY A 43 -3.26 11.40 0.00
N VAL A 44 -2.34 10.88 0.82
CA VAL A 44 -1.41 11.69 1.63
C VAL A 44 -0.50 12.56 0.76
N HIS A 45 0.05 12.04 -0.34
CA HIS A 45 0.84 12.87 -1.28
C HIS A 45 0.01 14.03 -1.85
N ARG A 46 -1.25 13.79 -2.21
CA ARG A 46 -2.18 14.82 -2.69
C ARG A 46 -2.44 15.87 -1.59
N LEU A 47 -2.63 15.44 -0.34
CA LEU A 47 -2.81 16.35 0.79
C LEU A 47 -1.58 17.25 1.04
N TYR A 48 -0.37 16.68 1.01
CA TYR A 48 0.86 17.47 1.14
C TYR A 48 1.11 18.41 -0.05
N GLU A 49 0.69 18.04 -1.25
CA GLU A 49 0.67 18.95 -2.40
C GLU A 49 -0.29 20.12 -2.18
N MET A 50 -1.52 19.84 -1.72
CA MET A 50 -2.49 20.88 -1.38
C MET A 50 -1.99 21.80 -0.26
N GLU A 51 -1.34 21.26 0.78
CA GLU A 51 -0.74 22.04 1.86
C GLU A 51 0.36 22.98 1.32
N ARG A 52 1.30 22.46 0.51
CA ARG A 52 2.37 23.27 -0.09
C ARG A 52 1.84 24.35 -1.02
N ASN A 53 0.76 24.08 -1.75
CA ASN A 53 0.12 25.01 -2.65
C ASN A 53 -0.82 26.00 -1.93
N GLY A 54 -1.04 25.84 -0.62
CA GLY A 54 -1.99 26.65 0.14
C GLY A 54 -3.46 26.41 -0.24
N THR A 55 -3.77 25.31 -0.91
CA THR A 55 -5.12 24.93 -1.37
C THR A 55 -5.83 23.97 -0.42
N LEU A 56 -5.14 23.43 0.59
CA LEU A 56 -5.75 22.55 1.60
C LEU A 56 -6.85 23.29 2.38
N GLY A 57 -8.09 22.81 2.24
CA GLY A 57 -9.27 23.52 2.73
C GLY A 57 -9.51 23.45 4.23
N CYS A 58 -9.09 22.37 4.89
CA CYS A 58 -9.31 22.05 6.30
C CYS A 58 -8.15 21.18 6.84
N PRO A 59 -7.97 21.05 8.17
CA PRO A 59 -6.93 20.18 8.73
C PRO A 59 -7.10 18.73 8.27
N ALA A 60 -5.98 18.04 8.06
CA ALA A 60 -5.98 16.65 7.66
C ALA A 60 -5.09 15.79 8.58
N ILE A 61 -5.53 14.59 8.91
CA ILE A 61 -4.71 13.57 9.57
C ILE A 61 -4.32 12.51 8.55
N ASN A 62 -3.02 12.43 8.29
CA ASN A 62 -2.34 11.33 7.63
C ASN A 62 -2.35 10.11 8.56
N VAL A 63 -3.23 9.17 8.26
CA VAL A 63 -3.34 7.88 8.94
C VAL A 63 -2.35 6.87 8.34
N ASN A 64 -1.97 7.04 7.07
CA ASN A 64 -1.04 6.13 6.40
C ASN A 64 0.27 5.95 7.16
N ASP A 65 0.81 7.04 7.70
CA ASP A 65 2.13 7.07 8.33
C ASP A 65 2.11 6.75 9.83
N SER A 66 0.94 6.42 10.40
CA SER A 66 0.90 5.69 11.68
C SER A 66 1.66 4.37 11.52
N VAL A 67 2.44 3.99 12.54
CA VAL A 67 3.23 2.75 12.51
C VAL A 67 2.31 1.54 12.46
N THR A 68 1.22 1.56 13.24
CA THR A 68 0.20 0.50 13.23
C THR A 68 -0.60 0.43 11.94
N LYS A 69 -0.59 1.46 11.11
CA LYS A 69 -1.15 1.42 9.75
C LYS A 69 -0.10 0.90 8.78
N SER A 70 0.96 1.67 8.54
CA SER A 70 2.00 1.37 7.54
C SER A 70 2.59 -0.04 7.67
N LYS A 71 2.98 -0.47 8.89
CA LYS A 71 3.59 -1.78 9.10
C LYS A 71 2.61 -2.95 9.05
N PHE A 72 1.32 -2.72 9.30
CA PHE A 72 0.34 -3.79 9.24
C PHE A 72 -0.28 -3.89 7.87
N ASP A 73 -0.84 -2.80 7.38
CA ASP A 73 -1.54 -2.74 6.11
C ASP A 73 -0.58 -3.00 4.95
N ASN A 74 0.42 -2.15 4.79
CA ASN A 74 1.30 -2.18 3.63
C ASN A 74 2.22 -3.40 3.67
N LEU A 75 2.80 -3.73 4.83
CA LEU A 75 3.74 -4.84 4.96
C LEU A 75 3.03 -6.19 5.21
N TYR A 76 2.33 -6.36 6.35
CA TYR A 76 1.73 -7.66 6.68
C TYR A 76 0.52 -8.00 5.81
N GLY A 77 -0.31 -7.03 5.45
CA GLY A 77 -1.48 -7.23 4.59
C GLY A 77 -1.11 -7.72 3.20
N CYS A 78 -0.13 -7.09 2.56
CA CYS A 78 0.38 -7.53 1.26
C CYS A 78 1.14 -8.85 1.34
N ARG A 79 1.84 -9.13 2.46
CA ARG A 79 2.48 -10.43 2.69
C ARG A 79 1.47 -11.58 2.71
N GLU A 80 0.31 -11.39 3.33
CA GLU A 80 -0.76 -12.39 3.36
C GLU A 80 -1.50 -12.49 2.02
N SER A 81 -1.79 -11.35 1.38
CA SER A 81 -2.77 -11.29 0.28
C SER A 81 -2.19 -11.39 -1.14
N LEU A 82 -0.89 -11.13 -1.35
CA LEU A 82 -0.28 -11.22 -2.68
C LEU A 82 -0.40 -12.64 -3.26
N ILE A 83 0.09 -13.63 -2.51
CA ILE A 83 0.10 -15.02 -2.97
C ILE A 83 -1.33 -15.55 -3.09
N ASP A 84 -2.25 -15.12 -2.24
CA ASP A 84 -3.66 -15.47 -2.36
C ASP A 84 -4.22 -15.02 -3.71
N GLY A 85 -4.00 -13.76 -4.10
CA GLY A 85 -4.40 -13.23 -5.41
C GLY A 85 -3.79 -14.01 -6.58
N ILE A 86 -2.48 -14.27 -6.55
CA ILE A 86 -1.80 -15.04 -7.60
C ILE A 86 -2.33 -16.48 -7.68
N LYS A 87 -2.53 -17.13 -6.52
CA LYS A 87 -3.01 -18.52 -6.43
C LYS A 87 -4.44 -18.64 -6.93
N ARG A 88 -5.38 -17.83 -6.45
CA ARG A 88 -6.77 -17.86 -6.93
C ARG A 88 -6.86 -17.56 -8.42
N ALA A 89 -5.98 -16.70 -8.94
CA ALA A 89 -5.94 -16.38 -10.35
C ALA A 89 -5.38 -17.52 -11.22
N THR A 90 -4.33 -18.20 -10.80
CA THR A 90 -3.52 -19.03 -11.72
C THR A 90 -3.26 -20.47 -11.26
N ASP A 91 -3.52 -20.78 -9.99
CA ASP A 91 -3.19 -22.05 -9.33
C ASP A 91 -1.70 -22.45 -9.46
N VAL A 92 -0.84 -21.51 -9.88
CA VAL A 92 0.54 -21.79 -10.25
C VAL A 92 1.38 -22.26 -9.06
N MET A 93 2.34 -23.16 -9.31
CA MET A 93 3.37 -23.48 -8.33
C MET A 93 4.34 -22.31 -8.18
N ILE A 94 4.56 -21.84 -6.95
CA ILE A 94 5.44 -20.72 -6.63
C ILE A 94 6.88 -21.21 -6.37
N ALA A 95 7.02 -22.35 -5.69
CA ALA A 95 8.32 -22.93 -5.37
C ALA A 95 9.16 -23.18 -6.63
N GLY A 96 10.42 -22.76 -6.59
CA GLY A 96 11.37 -22.89 -7.70
C GLY A 96 11.26 -21.80 -8.78
N LYS A 97 10.20 -20.99 -8.78
CA LYS A 97 10.05 -19.86 -9.72
C LYS A 97 10.98 -18.71 -9.41
N LEU A 98 11.40 -18.01 -10.45
CA LEU A 98 12.07 -16.71 -10.33
C LEU A 98 11.00 -15.62 -10.32
N ALA A 99 10.86 -14.92 -9.20
CA ALA A 99 9.89 -13.83 -9.03
C ALA A 99 10.62 -12.50 -8.87
N VAL A 100 10.20 -11.48 -9.63
CA VAL A 100 10.73 -10.12 -9.56
C VAL A 100 9.72 -9.25 -8.84
N VAL A 101 10.17 -8.60 -7.76
CA VAL A 101 9.40 -7.58 -7.03
C VAL A 101 10.00 -6.23 -7.35
N CYS A 102 9.24 -5.37 -8.03
CA CYS A 102 9.68 -4.03 -8.38
C CYS A 102 9.28 -3.06 -7.27
N GLY A 103 10.27 -2.55 -6.53
CA GLY A 103 10.11 -1.76 -5.32
C GLY A 103 10.29 -2.58 -4.05
N TYR A 104 10.88 -1.98 -3.03
CA TYR A 104 11.19 -2.60 -1.74
C TYR A 104 10.87 -1.67 -0.57
N GLY A 105 9.83 -0.85 -0.72
CA GLY A 105 9.11 -0.22 0.39
C GLY A 105 8.37 -1.26 1.26
N ASP A 106 7.45 -0.83 2.13
CA ASP A 106 6.75 -1.75 3.03
C ASP A 106 5.94 -2.82 2.26
N VAL A 107 5.25 -2.45 1.17
CA VAL A 107 4.55 -3.39 0.27
C VAL A 107 5.53 -4.40 -0.33
N GLY A 108 6.60 -3.91 -0.97
CA GLY A 108 7.61 -4.75 -1.61
C GLY A 108 8.29 -5.72 -0.64
N LYS A 109 8.58 -5.28 0.59
CA LYS A 109 9.10 -6.14 1.67
C LYS A 109 8.14 -7.28 1.98
N GLY A 110 6.84 -7.00 2.11
CA GLY A 110 5.81 -8.01 2.38
C GLY A 110 5.69 -9.01 1.25
N CYS A 111 5.64 -8.51 0.01
CA CYS A 111 5.57 -9.29 -1.22
C CYS A 111 6.78 -10.23 -1.37
N ALA A 112 7.99 -9.70 -1.22
CA ALA A 112 9.23 -10.47 -1.31
C ALA A 112 9.30 -11.58 -0.25
N GLN A 113 8.93 -11.26 0.99
CA GLN A 113 8.90 -12.25 2.07
C GLN A 113 7.88 -13.36 1.80
N SER A 114 6.68 -13.01 1.31
CA SER A 114 5.64 -13.98 0.96
C SER A 114 6.10 -14.96 -0.13
N LEU A 115 6.63 -14.41 -1.24
CA LEU A 115 7.16 -15.21 -2.35
C LEU A 115 8.28 -16.15 -1.90
N ARG A 116 9.23 -15.64 -1.09
CA ARG A 116 10.33 -16.44 -0.53
C ARG A 116 9.83 -17.56 0.38
N ASN A 117 8.83 -17.30 1.23
CA ASN A 117 8.24 -18.30 2.13
C ASN A 117 7.58 -19.45 1.35
N PHE A 118 7.08 -19.18 0.14
CA PHE A 118 6.56 -20.20 -0.78
C PHE A 118 7.66 -20.86 -1.65
N GLY A 119 8.94 -20.56 -1.41
CA GLY A 119 10.08 -21.18 -2.09
C GLY A 119 10.45 -20.56 -3.43
N ALA A 120 9.97 -19.36 -3.75
CA ALA A 120 10.42 -18.62 -4.94
C ALA A 120 11.84 -18.07 -4.72
N ARG A 121 12.61 -18.00 -5.81
CA ARG A 121 13.83 -17.20 -5.90
C ARG A 121 13.43 -15.76 -6.18
N VAL A 122 13.56 -14.89 -5.18
CA VAL A 122 13.12 -13.50 -5.31
C VAL A 122 14.27 -12.60 -5.74
N VAL A 123 14.01 -11.78 -6.75
CA VAL A 123 14.83 -10.66 -7.20
C VAL A 123 14.07 -9.37 -6.90
N VAL A 124 14.77 -8.36 -6.44
CA VAL A 124 14.22 -7.03 -6.16
C VAL A 124 14.79 -6.03 -7.17
N THR A 125 13.97 -5.09 -7.63
CA THR A 125 14.44 -3.88 -8.31
C THR A 125 14.16 -2.67 -7.43
N GLU A 126 15.11 -1.74 -7.33
CA GLU A 126 14.98 -0.56 -6.49
C GLU A 126 15.75 0.63 -7.06
N ILE A 127 15.21 1.81 -6.82
CA ILE A 127 15.85 3.10 -7.10
C ILE A 127 16.45 3.71 -5.83
N ASP A 128 15.89 3.38 -4.66
CA ASP A 128 16.38 3.91 -3.38
C ASP A 128 17.52 3.00 -2.86
N PRO A 129 18.73 3.55 -2.64
CA PRO A 129 19.88 2.77 -2.19
C PRO A 129 19.72 2.18 -0.78
N ILE A 130 18.94 2.81 0.10
CA ILE A 130 18.65 2.30 1.45
C ILE A 130 17.74 1.07 1.34
N CYS A 131 16.67 1.16 0.56
CA CYS A 131 15.76 0.03 0.33
C CYS A 131 16.48 -1.12 -0.40
N ALA A 132 17.31 -0.80 -1.41
CA ALA A 132 18.14 -1.78 -2.10
C ALA A 132 19.12 -2.49 -1.15
N LEU A 133 19.81 -1.73 -0.28
CA LEU A 133 20.72 -2.31 0.70
C LEU A 133 19.97 -3.20 1.69
N GLN A 134 18.78 -2.80 2.15
CA GLN A 134 17.92 -3.65 2.99
C GLN A 134 17.57 -4.97 2.27
N ALA A 135 17.16 -4.93 1.01
CA ALA A 135 16.87 -6.15 0.23
C ALA A 135 18.09 -7.07 0.12
N ALA A 136 19.27 -6.50 -0.14
CA ALA A 136 20.52 -7.25 -0.22
C ALA A 136 20.90 -7.89 1.13
N MET A 137 20.68 -7.19 2.25
CA MET A 137 20.95 -7.72 3.61
C MET A 137 20.02 -8.87 3.99
N GLU A 138 18.82 -8.93 3.42
CA GLU A 138 17.92 -10.08 3.54
C GLU A 138 18.31 -11.25 2.62
N GLY A 139 19.30 -11.07 1.74
CA GLY A 139 19.78 -12.09 0.78
C GLY A 139 19.02 -12.12 -0.55
N TYR A 140 18.22 -11.09 -0.86
CA TYR A 140 17.65 -10.93 -2.19
C TYR A 140 18.69 -10.39 -3.16
N ARG A 141 18.69 -10.91 -4.40
CA ARG A 141 19.46 -10.26 -5.47
C ARG A 141 18.77 -8.96 -5.85
N VAL A 142 19.50 -7.86 -5.85
CA VAL A 142 19.02 -6.57 -6.36
C VAL A 142 19.58 -6.37 -7.76
N LEU A 143 18.71 -6.32 -8.76
CA LEU A 143 19.06 -6.19 -10.18
C LEU A 143 18.21 -5.10 -10.83
N ARG A 144 18.61 -4.65 -12.02
CA ARG A 144 17.70 -3.88 -12.87
C ARG A 144 16.70 -4.82 -13.51
N LEU A 145 15.50 -4.32 -13.83
CA LEU A 145 14.47 -5.14 -14.46
C LEU A 145 14.97 -5.70 -15.80
N GLU A 146 15.69 -4.89 -16.57
CA GLU A 146 16.27 -5.22 -17.87
C GLU A 146 17.27 -6.39 -17.79
N ASP A 147 17.92 -6.60 -16.64
CA ASP A 147 18.89 -7.67 -16.43
C ASP A 147 18.24 -9.04 -16.16
N VAL A 148 16.92 -9.10 -15.90
CA VAL A 148 16.22 -10.32 -15.43
C VAL A 148 14.89 -10.59 -16.14
N VAL A 149 14.36 -9.63 -16.90
CA VAL A 149 13.01 -9.68 -17.48
C VAL A 149 12.77 -10.89 -18.41
N SER A 150 13.79 -11.36 -19.12
CA SER A 150 13.67 -12.50 -20.03
C SER A 150 13.71 -13.87 -19.33
N GLU A 151 14.09 -13.91 -18.05
CA GLU A 151 14.30 -15.16 -17.31
C GLU A 151 13.18 -15.46 -16.30
N ALA A 152 12.57 -14.40 -15.73
CA ALA A 152 11.65 -14.54 -14.61
C ALA A 152 10.26 -15.04 -14.99
N ASP A 153 9.62 -15.71 -14.04
CA ASP A 153 8.30 -16.31 -14.17
C ASP A 153 7.16 -15.39 -13.71
N ILE A 154 7.41 -14.60 -12.66
CA ILE A 154 6.40 -13.78 -11.98
C ILE A 154 6.96 -12.37 -11.79
N PHE A 155 6.16 -11.36 -12.11
CA PHE A 155 6.50 -9.96 -11.95
C PHE A 155 5.42 -9.28 -11.11
N VAL A 156 5.84 -8.62 -10.03
CA VAL A 156 4.97 -7.90 -9.09
C VAL A 156 5.47 -6.47 -8.96
N THR A 157 4.63 -5.49 -9.32
CA THR A 157 4.95 -4.06 -9.12
C THR A 157 4.40 -3.56 -7.78
N THR A 158 5.23 -2.85 -7.01
CA THR A 158 4.93 -2.38 -5.65
C THR A 158 5.47 -0.96 -5.38
N THR A 159 5.57 -0.13 -6.41
CA THR A 159 6.39 1.10 -6.36
C THR A 159 5.60 2.37 -6.06
N GLY A 160 4.31 2.40 -6.40
CA GLY A 160 3.54 3.65 -6.48
C GLY A 160 3.95 4.57 -7.63
N CYS A 161 4.82 4.10 -8.54
CA CYS A 161 5.36 4.85 -9.66
C CYS A 161 4.78 4.37 -10.98
N ARG A 162 4.63 5.29 -11.94
CA ARG A 162 4.17 4.98 -13.30
C ARG A 162 5.26 4.29 -14.13
N ASP A 163 4.83 3.52 -15.12
CA ASP A 163 5.69 3.02 -16.21
C ASP A 163 6.90 2.18 -15.74
N VAL A 164 6.72 1.39 -14.68
CA VAL A 164 7.74 0.46 -14.13
C VAL A 164 7.95 -0.72 -15.07
N ILE A 165 6.86 -1.36 -15.48
CA ILE A 165 6.86 -2.40 -16.51
C ILE A 165 6.28 -1.81 -17.79
N ARG A 166 7.16 -1.45 -18.72
CA ARG A 166 6.81 -0.87 -20.03
C ARG A 166 6.61 -1.94 -21.09
N ARG A 167 6.11 -1.54 -22.26
CA ARG A 167 5.85 -2.45 -23.39
C ARG A 167 7.05 -3.31 -23.76
N GLU A 168 8.25 -2.72 -23.82
CA GLU A 168 9.48 -3.45 -24.16
C GLU A 168 9.83 -4.55 -23.14
N HIS A 169 9.46 -4.37 -21.87
CA HIS A 169 9.65 -5.40 -20.84
C HIS A 169 8.67 -6.55 -21.06
N LEU A 170 7.40 -6.26 -21.32
CA LEU A 170 6.37 -7.27 -21.64
C LEU A 170 6.72 -8.05 -22.91
N ASP A 171 7.31 -7.38 -23.90
CA ASP A 171 7.81 -7.98 -25.13
C ASP A 171 9.01 -8.92 -24.86
N ALA A 172 9.87 -8.59 -23.90
CA ALA A 172 11.05 -9.38 -23.54
C ALA A 172 10.78 -10.54 -22.57
N MET A 173 9.63 -10.58 -21.90
CA MET A 173 9.25 -11.67 -20.98
C MET A 173 9.26 -13.04 -21.68
N ARG A 174 9.51 -14.10 -20.90
CA ARG A 174 9.39 -15.49 -21.37
C ARG A 174 7.94 -15.91 -21.59
N ASP A 175 7.75 -17.00 -22.34
CA ASP A 175 6.42 -17.64 -22.46
C ASP A 175 5.90 -18.06 -21.08
N GLN A 176 4.60 -17.85 -20.88
CA GLN A 176 3.86 -18.10 -19.62
C GLN A 176 4.27 -17.22 -18.43
N ALA A 177 4.96 -16.10 -18.65
CA ALA A 177 5.19 -15.13 -17.57
C ALA A 177 3.86 -14.60 -17.00
N ILE A 178 3.81 -14.40 -15.69
CA ILE A 178 2.69 -13.79 -14.97
C ILE A 178 3.10 -12.39 -14.54
N VAL A 179 2.28 -11.39 -14.84
CA VAL A 179 2.51 -10.00 -14.42
C VAL A 179 1.30 -9.47 -13.65
N CYS A 180 1.56 -8.85 -12.51
CA CYS A 180 0.53 -8.25 -11.66
C CYS A 180 1.04 -7.02 -10.92
N ASN A 181 0.10 -6.19 -10.49
CA ASN A 181 0.35 -5.03 -9.66
C ASN A 181 -0.28 -5.25 -8.28
N ILE A 182 0.39 -4.81 -7.22
CA ILE A 182 -0.20 -4.68 -5.88
C ILE A 182 0.11 -3.32 -5.25
N GLY A 183 0.77 -2.44 -6.01
CA GLY A 183 0.97 -1.05 -5.65
C GLY A 183 -0.21 -0.18 -6.09
N HIS A 184 0.08 0.95 -6.72
CA HIS A 184 -0.91 2.01 -6.88
C HIS A 184 -1.68 1.93 -8.21
N PHE A 185 -3.02 1.92 -8.12
CA PHE A 185 -3.96 1.88 -9.26
C PHE A 185 -3.57 0.87 -10.34
N ASP A 186 -3.48 1.29 -11.60
CA ASP A 186 -3.18 0.50 -12.80
C ASP A 186 -2.05 1.09 -13.66
N ILE A 187 -1.31 2.07 -13.14
CA ILE A 187 -0.32 2.84 -13.90
C ILE A 187 1.11 2.30 -13.84
N GLU A 188 1.40 1.37 -12.93
CA GLU A 188 2.76 0.81 -12.78
C GLU A 188 3.15 -0.07 -13.99
N ILE A 189 2.15 -0.67 -14.65
CA ILE A 189 2.34 -1.56 -15.80
C ILE A 189 1.61 -0.95 -16.99
N GLN A 190 2.29 -0.83 -18.13
CA GLN A 190 1.69 -0.33 -19.38
C GLN A 190 0.76 -1.37 -20.05
N VAL A 191 -0.17 -1.97 -19.31
CA VAL A 191 -1.08 -3.01 -19.79
C VAL A 191 -1.94 -2.52 -20.96
N GLY A 192 -2.30 -1.23 -20.99
CA GLY A 192 -3.04 -0.64 -22.11
C GLY A 192 -2.36 -0.82 -23.46
N THR A 193 -1.02 -0.93 -23.49
CA THR A 193 -0.27 -1.22 -24.72
C THR A 193 -0.50 -2.65 -25.23
N LEU A 194 -0.93 -3.58 -24.38
CA LEU A 194 -1.33 -4.93 -24.78
C LEU A 194 -2.79 -4.96 -25.24
N TYR A 195 -3.70 -4.33 -24.48
CA TYR A 195 -5.13 -4.30 -24.81
C TYR A 195 -5.43 -3.58 -26.12
N ASN A 196 -4.60 -2.60 -26.50
CA ASN A 196 -4.78 -1.80 -27.71
C ASN A 196 -3.96 -2.30 -28.91
N ASP A 197 -3.22 -3.41 -28.79
CA ASP A 197 -2.40 -3.94 -29.89
C ASP A 197 -3.18 -4.97 -30.72
N PRO A 198 -3.52 -4.66 -31.99
CA PRO A 198 -4.28 -5.57 -32.85
C PRO A 198 -3.50 -6.83 -33.25
N ASN A 199 -2.18 -6.85 -33.08
CA ASN A 199 -1.35 -8.01 -33.40
C ASN A 199 -1.31 -9.05 -32.27
N LEU A 200 -1.80 -8.70 -31.08
CA LEU A 200 -1.88 -9.61 -29.94
C LEU A 200 -3.27 -10.23 -29.86
N LYS A 201 -3.32 -11.55 -29.67
CA LYS A 201 -4.57 -12.22 -29.37
C LYS A 201 -4.79 -12.21 -27.86
N LYS A 202 -5.83 -11.53 -27.40
CA LYS A 202 -6.31 -11.65 -26.01
C LYS A 202 -7.18 -12.89 -25.84
N VAL A 203 -6.87 -13.71 -24.84
CA VAL A 203 -7.68 -14.82 -24.38
C VAL A 203 -8.06 -14.57 -22.93
N ASN A 204 -9.33 -14.30 -22.66
CA ASN A 204 -9.81 -14.26 -21.28
C ASN A 204 -9.92 -15.69 -20.75
N ILE A 205 -9.13 -16.01 -19.72
CA ILE A 205 -9.13 -17.35 -19.11
C ILE A 205 -10.29 -17.48 -18.14
N LYS A 206 -10.47 -16.46 -17.30
CA LYS A 206 -11.57 -16.27 -16.36
C LYS A 206 -11.63 -14.79 -15.95
N PRO A 207 -12.63 -14.35 -15.16
CA PRO A 207 -12.66 -12.97 -14.68
C PRO A 207 -11.33 -12.58 -14.03
N GLN A 208 -10.82 -11.40 -14.40
CA GLN A 208 -9.56 -10.83 -13.90
C GLN A 208 -8.27 -11.59 -14.29
N VAL A 209 -8.35 -12.52 -15.25
CA VAL A 209 -7.18 -13.25 -15.77
C VAL A 209 -7.22 -13.25 -17.29
N ASP A 210 -6.40 -12.40 -17.89
CA ASP A 210 -6.24 -12.30 -19.35
C ASP A 210 -4.87 -12.82 -19.76
N GLN A 211 -4.83 -13.65 -20.81
CA GLN A 211 -3.59 -14.08 -21.44
C GLN A 211 -3.46 -13.43 -22.81
N PHE A 212 -2.33 -12.77 -23.06
CA PHE A 212 -1.99 -12.18 -24.35
C PHE A 212 -1.05 -13.11 -25.09
N VAL A 213 -1.37 -13.41 -26.35
CA VAL A 213 -0.58 -14.29 -27.24
C VAL A 213 0.06 -13.45 -28.35
N TRP A 214 1.38 -13.48 -28.43
CA TRP A 214 2.17 -12.84 -29.48
C TRP A 214 2.14 -13.66 -30.78
N PRO A 215 2.43 -13.05 -31.95
CA PRO A 215 2.49 -13.75 -33.23
C PRO A 215 3.46 -14.95 -33.26
N ASN A 216 4.52 -14.91 -32.45
CA ASN A 216 5.49 -16.00 -32.31
C ASN A 216 5.05 -17.11 -31.34
N GLY A 217 3.84 -17.03 -30.78
CA GLY A 217 3.27 -18.00 -29.85
C GLY A 217 3.62 -17.76 -28.37
N LYS A 218 4.50 -16.80 -28.04
CA LYS A 218 4.77 -16.39 -26.65
C LYS A 218 3.48 -15.89 -25.99
N ARG A 219 3.27 -16.25 -24.72
CA ARG A 219 2.12 -15.83 -23.92
C ARG A 219 2.55 -15.12 -22.65
N VAL A 220 1.82 -14.07 -22.27
CA VAL A 220 1.95 -13.40 -20.97
C VAL A 220 0.57 -13.31 -20.33
N THR A 221 0.48 -13.69 -19.06
CA THR A 221 -0.74 -13.62 -18.25
C THR A 221 -0.74 -12.36 -17.42
N VAL A 222 -1.74 -11.50 -17.62
CA VAL A 222 -1.98 -10.27 -16.87
C VAL A 222 -3.09 -10.51 -15.85
N LEU A 223 -2.82 -10.18 -14.59
CA LEU A 223 -3.80 -10.30 -13.51
C LEU A 223 -4.48 -8.96 -13.24
N ALA A 224 -5.78 -9.01 -12.97
CA ALA A 224 -6.64 -7.88 -12.61
C ALA A 224 -6.55 -6.68 -13.59
N GLU A 225 -6.24 -6.95 -14.86
CA GLU A 225 -6.01 -5.91 -15.89
C GLU A 225 -4.96 -4.87 -15.44
N GLY A 226 -3.97 -5.27 -14.63
CA GLY A 226 -2.94 -4.37 -14.09
C GLY A 226 -3.35 -3.58 -12.85
N ARG A 227 -4.59 -3.72 -12.36
CA ARG A 227 -5.04 -3.19 -11.06
C ARG A 227 -4.51 -4.03 -9.89
N LEU A 228 -4.84 -3.63 -8.67
CA LEU A 228 -4.42 -4.30 -7.43
C LEU A 228 -4.87 -5.77 -7.39
N VAL A 229 -3.91 -6.70 -7.47
CA VAL A 229 -4.13 -8.14 -7.59
C VAL A 229 -4.72 -8.77 -6.34
N ASN A 230 -4.37 -8.28 -5.15
CA ASN A 230 -4.92 -8.76 -3.89
C ASN A 230 -6.42 -8.45 -3.76
N LEU A 231 -6.89 -7.36 -4.38
CA LEU A 231 -8.31 -6.99 -4.41
C LEU A 231 -9.03 -7.60 -5.61
N GLY A 232 -8.45 -7.49 -6.81
CA GLY A 232 -9.08 -7.95 -8.04
C GLY A 232 -9.13 -9.47 -8.16
N CYS A 233 -8.14 -10.18 -7.62
CA CYS A 233 -8.06 -11.65 -7.71
C CYS A 233 -8.24 -12.37 -6.37
N ALA A 234 -8.37 -11.63 -5.26
CA ALA A 234 -8.64 -12.19 -3.94
C ALA A 234 -9.63 -11.29 -3.16
N THR A 235 -9.41 -11.10 -1.87
CA THR A 235 -10.34 -10.39 -0.97
C THR A 235 -9.65 -9.26 -0.20
N GLY A 236 -8.50 -8.78 -0.69
CA GLY A 236 -7.70 -7.78 0.00
C GLY A 236 -7.04 -8.31 1.26
N HIS A 237 -6.78 -7.40 2.20
CA HIS A 237 -6.09 -7.74 3.44
C HIS A 237 -7.02 -8.43 4.45
N PRO A 238 -6.49 -9.34 5.29
CA PRO A 238 -7.28 -9.97 6.34
C PRO A 238 -7.86 -8.97 7.33
N SER A 239 -9.01 -9.29 7.93
CA SER A 239 -9.73 -8.41 8.85
C SER A 239 -8.88 -7.89 10.01
N PHE A 240 -7.96 -8.71 10.54
CA PHE A 240 -7.08 -8.29 11.65
C PHE A 240 -6.11 -7.17 11.23
N VAL A 241 -5.60 -7.22 10.00
CA VAL A 241 -4.77 -6.15 9.45
C VAL A 241 -5.60 -4.88 9.30
N MET A 242 -6.77 -4.97 8.66
CA MET A 242 -7.66 -3.82 8.47
C MET A 242 -8.16 -3.22 9.79
N SER A 243 -8.31 -4.04 10.84
CA SER A 243 -8.68 -3.57 12.17
C SER A 243 -7.67 -2.53 12.69
N ASN A 244 -6.38 -2.65 12.38
CA ASN A 244 -5.39 -1.65 12.79
C ASN A 244 -5.57 -0.33 12.02
N SER A 245 -5.69 -0.38 10.69
CA SER A 245 -5.92 0.81 9.85
C SER A 245 -7.21 1.53 10.23
N PHE A 246 -8.31 0.80 10.36
CA PHE A 246 -9.61 1.39 10.66
C PHE A 246 -9.73 1.87 12.11
N THR A 247 -9.00 1.27 13.06
CA THR A 247 -8.89 1.84 14.41
C THR A 247 -8.17 3.20 14.35
N ASN A 248 -7.11 3.35 13.52
CA ASN A 248 -6.49 4.65 13.31
C ASN A 248 -7.46 5.66 12.69
N GLN A 249 -8.20 5.28 11.64
CA GLN A 249 -9.22 6.15 11.03
C GLN A 249 -10.25 6.62 12.06
N VAL A 250 -10.78 5.72 12.89
CA VAL A 250 -11.74 6.06 13.94
C VAL A 250 -11.14 7.03 14.95
N LEU A 251 -9.91 6.80 15.42
CA LEU A 251 -9.26 7.71 16.38
C LEU A 251 -8.97 9.08 15.77
N ALA A 252 -8.56 9.13 14.50
CA ALA A 252 -8.32 10.36 13.77
C ALA A 252 -9.62 11.17 13.56
N GLN A 253 -10.73 10.48 13.21
CA GLN A 253 -12.05 11.10 13.09
C GLN A 253 -12.52 11.68 14.44
N ILE A 254 -12.34 10.94 15.54
CA ILE A 254 -12.69 11.41 16.89
C ILE A 254 -11.85 12.64 17.28
N GLU A 255 -10.55 12.64 16.96
CA GLU A 255 -9.66 13.77 17.26
C GLU A 255 -10.11 15.03 16.52
N LEU A 256 -10.25 14.96 15.20
CA LEU A 256 -10.69 16.11 14.40
C LEU A 256 -12.11 16.55 14.76
N TRP A 257 -13.03 15.62 15.00
CA TRP A 257 -14.39 15.97 15.36
C TRP A 257 -14.45 16.79 16.66
N ASN A 258 -13.70 16.38 17.68
CA ASN A 258 -13.76 17.03 18.99
C ASN A 258 -12.79 18.21 19.14
N HIS A 259 -11.73 18.28 18.34
CA HIS A 259 -10.59 19.17 18.55
C HIS A 259 -10.07 19.87 17.28
N ALA A 260 -10.84 19.93 16.19
CA ALA A 260 -10.43 20.59 14.94
C ALA A 260 -9.89 22.02 15.16
N GLU A 261 -10.38 22.75 16.15
CA GLU A 261 -9.93 24.12 16.48
C GLU A 261 -8.46 24.21 16.91
N LYS A 262 -7.84 23.08 17.28
CA LYS A 262 -6.42 23.00 17.65
C LYS A 262 -5.48 22.81 16.45
N TYR A 263 -6.03 22.58 15.26
CA TYR A 263 -5.26 22.22 14.07
C TYR A 263 -5.38 23.31 13.01
N ASP A 264 -4.23 23.83 12.57
CA ASP A 264 -4.16 24.61 11.34
C ASP A 264 -4.49 23.75 10.11
N LYS A 265 -4.74 24.39 8.96
CA LYS A 265 -4.89 23.72 7.65
C LYS A 265 -3.57 23.12 7.15
N LYS A 266 -3.13 22.05 7.81
CA LYS A 266 -1.90 21.30 7.56
C LYS A 266 -2.17 19.81 7.66
N VAL A 267 -1.23 19.01 7.20
CA VAL A 267 -1.26 17.56 7.34
C VAL A 267 -0.50 17.14 8.61
N TYR A 268 -1.19 16.45 9.51
CA TYR A 268 -0.64 15.92 10.76
C TYR A 268 -0.59 14.40 10.71
N VAL A 269 0.35 13.79 11.44
CA VAL A 269 0.32 12.34 11.72
C VAL A 269 -0.39 12.12 13.05
N LEU A 270 -1.07 10.99 13.21
CA LEU A 270 -1.72 10.64 14.46
C LEU A 270 -0.69 10.66 15.63
N PRO A 271 -1.00 11.30 16.78
CA PRO A 271 -0.10 11.34 17.92
C PRO A 271 0.38 9.94 18.34
N LYS A 272 1.67 9.79 18.64
CA LYS A 272 2.28 8.48 18.95
C LYS A 272 1.57 7.70 20.05
N LYS A 273 1.05 8.39 21.06
CA LYS A 273 0.28 7.76 22.14
C LYS A 273 -1.01 7.08 21.63
N LEU A 274 -1.65 7.62 20.59
CA LEU A 274 -2.80 7.00 19.96
C LEU A 274 -2.39 5.83 19.07
N ASP A 275 -1.28 5.94 18.35
CA ASP A 275 -0.70 4.82 17.58
C ASP A 275 -0.35 3.62 18.50
N GLU A 276 0.28 3.88 19.65
CA GLU A 276 0.54 2.87 20.69
C GLU A 276 -0.76 2.30 21.28
N LYS A 277 -1.82 3.12 21.40
CA LYS A 277 -3.15 2.64 21.82
C LYS A 277 -3.74 1.69 20.79
N VAL A 278 -3.62 1.98 19.49
CA VAL A 278 -4.05 1.05 18.43
C VAL A 278 -3.36 -0.30 18.62
N ALA A 279 -2.03 -0.31 18.74
CA ALA A 279 -1.29 -1.56 18.96
C ALA A 279 -1.80 -2.29 20.20
N ARG A 280 -1.93 -1.59 21.33
CA ARG A 280 -2.37 -2.16 22.62
C ARG A 280 -3.73 -2.84 22.53
N LEU A 281 -4.68 -2.28 21.78
CA LEU A 281 -6.02 -2.84 21.59
C LEU A 281 -6.04 -4.19 20.88
N HIS A 282 -4.98 -4.53 20.14
CA HIS A 282 -4.92 -5.76 19.33
C HIS A 282 -4.14 -6.90 20.01
N LEU A 283 -3.37 -6.62 21.08
CA LEU A 283 -2.41 -7.58 21.66
C LEU A 283 -3.09 -8.78 22.35
N ASP A 284 -4.18 -8.55 23.08
CA ASP A 284 -4.91 -9.62 23.78
C ASP A 284 -5.44 -10.68 22.80
N ARG A 285 -5.87 -10.26 21.61
CA ARG A 285 -6.43 -11.16 20.58
C ARG A 285 -5.41 -12.20 20.09
N ILE A 286 -4.13 -11.85 20.09
CA ILE A 286 -3.02 -12.71 19.66
C ILE A 286 -2.27 -13.33 20.84
N GLY A 287 -2.76 -13.15 22.07
CA GLY A 287 -2.17 -13.71 23.29
C GLY A 287 -0.89 -13.00 23.75
N ALA A 288 -0.59 -11.81 23.23
CA ALA A 288 0.56 -11.03 23.63
C ALA A 288 0.28 -10.28 24.93
N ARG A 289 1.16 -10.44 25.93
CA ARG A 289 1.07 -9.76 27.24
C ARG A 289 2.18 -8.74 27.38
N LEU A 290 1.84 -7.47 27.57
CA LEU A 290 2.85 -6.43 27.75
C LEU A 290 3.47 -6.48 29.13
N THR A 291 4.77 -6.20 29.19
CA THR A 291 5.44 -5.84 30.43
C THR A 291 5.18 -4.37 30.74
N THR A 292 5.02 -4.04 32.03
CA THR A 292 4.88 -2.66 32.52
C THR A 292 6.21 -2.18 33.09
N LEU A 293 6.67 -0.99 32.70
CA LEU A 293 7.85 -0.38 33.30
C LEU A 293 7.62 -0.14 34.80
N THR A 294 8.62 -0.43 35.63
CA THR A 294 8.65 0.11 36.99
C THR A 294 8.89 1.62 36.94
N LYS A 295 8.62 2.32 38.05
CA LYS A 295 8.89 3.76 38.14
C LYS A 295 10.37 4.08 37.90
N ASP A 296 11.27 3.30 38.49
CA ASP A 296 12.72 3.46 38.35
C ASP A 296 13.19 3.27 36.91
N GLN A 297 12.61 2.32 36.17
CA GLN A 297 12.90 2.11 34.75
C GLN A 297 12.43 3.28 33.88
N ALA A 298 11.21 3.78 34.16
CA ALA A 298 10.64 4.93 33.46
C ALA A 298 11.46 6.21 33.68
N GLU A 299 11.89 6.46 34.92
CA GLU A 299 12.78 7.57 35.26
C GLU A 299 14.15 7.43 34.57
N TYR A 300 14.77 6.25 34.62
CA TYR A 300 16.05 5.98 33.95
C TYR A 300 16.00 6.25 32.44
N LEU A 301 14.91 5.83 31.77
CA LEU A 301 14.71 6.04 30.34
C LEU A 301 14.17 7.43 29.98
N SER A 302 13.79 8.23 30.98
CA SER A 302 13.12 9.53 30.78
C SER A 302 11.84 9.42 29.92
N VAL A 303 11.03 8.39 30.14
CA VAL A 303 9.73 8.18 29.48
C VAL A 303 8.64 7.87 30.50
N PRO A 304 7.37 8.25 30.27
CA PRO A 304 6.27 7.86 31.16
C PRO A 304 6.05 6.33 31.13
N VAL A 305 5.59 5.76 32.25
CA VAL A 305 5.20 4.33 32.34
C VAL A 305 4.15 3.96 31.29
N GLU A 306 3.24 4.89 30.97
CA GLU A 306 2.15 4.71 30.01
C GLU A 306 2.48 5.18 28.59
N GLY A 307 3.73 5.58 28.34
CA GLY A 307 4.18 6.12 27.06
C GLY A 307 3.82 7.59 26.83
N PRO A 308 4.17 8.15 25.65
CA PRO A 308 4.79 7.46 24.52
C PRO A 308 6.20 6.93 24.81
N TYR A 309 6.53 5.77 24.25
CA TYR A 309 7.75 5.01 24.57
C TYR A 309 8.91 5.26 23.61
N LYS A 310 8.68 6.01 22.53
CA LYS A 310 9.68 6.32 21.50
C LYS A 310 9.61 7.79 21.12
N PRO A 311 10.74 8.40 20.73
CA PRO A 311 10.73 9.75 20.19
C PRO A 311 10.04 9.79 18.82
N GLU A 312 9.65 10.98 18.36
CA GLU A 312 8.91 11.12 17.10
C GLU A 312 9.68 10.62 15.87
N TYR A 313 11.00 10.76 15.86
CA TYR A 313 11.86 10.33 14.74
C TYR A 313 12.15 8.82 14.69
N TYR A 314 11.63 8.02 15.63
CA TYR A 314 11.90 6.58 15.69
C TYR A 314 11.23 5.83 14.53
N ARG A 315 11.94 4.91 13.88
CA ARG A 315 11.54 4.33 12.59
C ARG A 315 10.88 2.95 12.63
N TYR A 316 10.94 2.26 13.78
CA TYR A 316 10.49 0.88 13.99
C TYR A 316 11.12 -0.13 13.03
#